data_AF-A0A2V8K3E8-F1
#
_entry.id   AF-A0A2V8K3E8-F1
#
_cell.length_a   1.000
_cell.length_b   1.000
_cell.length_c   1.000
_cell.angle_alpha   90.00
_cell.angle_beta   90.00
_cell.angle_gamma   90.00
#
_symmetry.space_group_name_H-M   'P 1'
#
loop_
_entity.id
_entity.type
_entity.pdbx_description
1 polymer ?
#
loop_
_entity_poly.entity_id
_entity_poly.type
_entity_poly.pdbx_seq_one_letter_code
_entity_poly.pdbx_strand_id
1 'polypeptide(L)'
;MGNLKTVKTAVPLFLLVIMLAAVPAFAQIDFSGEWAPNGNEDSIGNPYVGDWLGIPMSDASRARGEAWAASVQTLPEWQCRPHGFAYINRGPSQLRISKEVDPVTRQITAFHAEWLRSVDNAIYLDGRPHPPEYAAHTWGGFSTGEWEGDTLKITTTHLKEEYLRRNGVQHSDLITITTYWIRRGDILTWLNIVYDPVYLTEPLVRSQEYRLILNQQIPPYPCNVVEEVDRPKGVVPHELPGTNTFITEFANKVGVPEDVVRAGAATMYPEIRSKLRKPSK
;
A
#
# COMPACT_ATOMS: atom_id res chain seq x y z
N MET A 1 2.13 -65.94 45.54
CA MET A 1 1.04 -64.99 45.19
C MET A 1 1.67 -63.73 44.62
N GLY A 2 1.81 -63.64 43.30
CA GLY A 2 2.23 -62.42 42.58
C GLY A 2 1.34 -62.31 41.34
N ASN A 3 0.43 -61.32 41.32
CA ASN A 3 0.56 -60.00 40.71
C ASN A 3 0.52 -60.04 39.18
N LEU A 4 -0.53 -59.49 38.58
CA LEU A 4 -0.47 -58.65 37.39
C LEU A 4 -1.83 -57.94 37.21
N LYS A 5 -1.89 -56.65 37.52
CA LYS A 5 -3.01 -55.78 37.16
C LYS A 5 -2.82 -55.26 35.74
N THR A 6 -3.85 -55.39 34.94
CA THR A 6 -4.00 -54.91 33.56
C THR A 6 -3.98 -53.38 33.51
N VAL A 7 -2.90 -52.81 32.98
CA VAL A 7 -2.80 -51.39 32.61
C VAL A 7 -2.33 -51.33 31.15
N LYS A 8 -3.24 -51.42 30.17
CA LYS A 8 -2.85 -51.33 28.75
C LYS A 8 -3.81 -50.56 27.82
N THR A 9 -4.94 -50.03 28.28
CA THR A 9 -5.93 -49.38 27.39
C THR A 9 -6.10 -47.87 27.57
N ALA A 10 -5.60 -47.27 28.66
CA ALA A 10 -5.78 -45.83 28.93
C ALA A 10 -4.80 -44.93 28.14
N VAL A 11 -3.60 -45.42 27.83
CA VAL A 11 -2.54 -44.64 27.17
C VAL A 11 -2.88 -44.21 25.72
N PRO A 12 -3.41 -45.08 24.83
CA PRO A 12 -3.68 -44.68 23.46
C PRO A 12 -4.84 -43.68 23.32
N LEU A 13 -5.85 -43.74 24.21
CA LEU A 13 -6.98 -42.82 24.18
C LEU A 13 -6.58 -41.41 24.63
N PHE A 14 -5.68 -41.30 25.61
CA PHE A 14 -5.17 -40.02 26.08
C PHE A 14 -4.32 -39.30 25.02
N LEU A 15 -3.49 -40.04 24.27
CA LEU A 15 -2.71 -39.51 23.16
C LEU A 15 -3.58 -39.03 21.99
N LEU A 16 -4.68 -39.73 21.70
CA LEU A 16 -5.62 -39.33 20.64
C LEU A 16 -6.35 -38.03 20.99
N VAL A 17 -6.74 -37.85 22.27
CA VAL A 17 -7.38 -36.62 22.77
C VAL A 17 -6.40 -35.44 22.73
N ILE A 18 -5.11 -35.65 23.03
CA ILE A 18 -4.08 -34.60 22.92
C ILE A 18 -3.84 -34.21 21.45
N MET A 19 -3.86 -35.16 20.51
CA MET A 19 -3.75 -34.83 19.07
C MET A 19 -4.99 -34.12 18.52
N LEU A 20 -6.20 -34.45 19.01
CA LEU A 20 -7.44 -33.77 18.65
C LEU A 20 -7.60 -32.38 19.31
N ALA A 21 -6.91 -32.15 20.44
CA ALA A 21 -6.86 -30.88 21.16
C ALA A 21 -5.61 -30.04 20.82
N ALA A 22 -4.81 -30.45 19.84
CA ALA A 22 -3.73 -29.64 19.30
C ALA A 22 -4.35 -28.44 18.59
N VAL A 23 -4.63 -27.38 19.36
CA VAL A 23 -4.92 -26.06 18.82
C VAL A 23 -3.76 -25.75 17.86
N PRO A 24 -4.01 -25.46 16.58
CA PRO A 24 -2.94 -25.04 15.70
C PRO A 24 -2.27 -23.85 16.38
N ALA A 25 -1.00 -24.00 16.73
CA ALA A 25 -0.19 -22.86 17.10
C ALA A 25 -0.16 -21.97 15.85
N PHE A 26 -0.91 -20.87 15.86
CA PHE A 26 -0.78 -19.86 14.83
C PHE A 26 0.68 -19.41 14.87
N ALA A 27 1.46 -19.78 13.86
CA ALA A 27 2.83 -19.34 13.70
C ALA A 27 2.80 -17.86 13.31
N GLN A 28 2.53 -17.00 14.29
CA GLN A 28 2.54 -15.55 14.11
C GLN A 28 3.97 -15.14 13.79
N ILE A 29 4.17 -14.64 12.58
CA ILE A 29 5.46 -14.14 12.13
C ILE A 29 5.72 -12.78 12.77
N ASP A 30 6.93 -12.56 13.26
CA ASP A 30 7.34 -11.23 13.66
C ASP A 30 7.75 -10.43 12.41
N PHE A 31 7.12 -9.28 12.17
CA PHE A 31 7.48 -8.36 11.07
C PHE A 31 8.41 -7.23 11.50
N SER A 32 8.70 -7.11 12.79
CA SER A 32 9.54 -6.02 13.30
C SER A 32 10.94 -6.05 12.73
N GLY A 33 11.46 -4.86 12.47
CA GLY A 33 12.77 -4.67 11.89
C GLY A 33 12.86 -3.46 10.99
N GLU A 34 14.02 -3.35 10.38
CA GLU A 34 14.40 -2.30 9.45
C GLU A 34 14.48 -2.91 8.05
N TRP A 35 13.71 -2.35 7.13
CA TRP A 35 13.43 -2.93 5.82
C TRP A 35 13.80 -1.92 4.73
N ALA A 36 14.73 -2.28 3.84
CA ALA A 36 15.09 -1.46 2.68
C ALA A 36 14.25 -1.85 1.47
N PRO A 37 13.75 -0.89 0.67
CA PRO A 37 12.97 -1.18 -0.51
C PRO A 37 13.81 -1.95 -1.54
N ASN A 38 13.27 -3.05 -2.06
CA ASN A 38 13.84 -3.80 -3.17
C ASN A 38 13.36 -3.14 -4.47
N GLY A 39 14.18 -2.30 -5.10
CA GLY A 39 13.82 -1.49 -6.27
C GLY A 39 13.75 -2.26 -7.61
N ASN A 40 13.50 -3.56 -7.58
CA ASN A 40 13.52 -4.43 -8.76
C ASN A 40 12.14 -4.65 -9.39
N GLU A 41 11.12 -3.94 -8.90
CA GLU A 41 9.75 -3.97 -9.42
C GLU A 41 9.43 -2.71 -10.24
N ASP A 42 8.17 -2.54 -10.65
CA ASP A 42 7.66 -1.41 -11.43
C ASP A 42 7.80 -0.02 -10.76
N SER A 43 8.32 0.06 -9.52
CA SER A 43 8.53 1.31 -8.77
C SER A 43 9.96 1.83 -8.91
N ILE A 44 10.32 2.27 -10.12
CA ILE A 44 11.62 2.91 -10.38
C ILE A 44 11.44 4.41 -10.55
N GLY A 45 11.53 5.15 -9.43
CA GLY A 45 11.63 6.60 -9.43
C GLY A 45 10.31 7.38 -9.57
N ASN A 46 10.42 8.65 -9.95
CA ASN A 46 9.25 9.51 -10.11
C ASN A 46 8.48 9.13 -11.40
N PRO A 47 7.16 8.95 -11.33
CA PRO A 47 6.33 8.61 -12.48
C PRO A 47 6.20 9.78 -13.46
N TYR A 48 6.10 9.47 -14.76
CA TYR A 48 5.80 10.48 -15.78
C TYR A 48 4.33 10.92 -15.69
N VAL A 49 4.07 12.19 -16.02
CA VAL A 49 2.70 12.66 -16.27
C VAL A 49 2.10 11.84 -17.42
N GLY A 50 0.86 11.38 -17.26
CA GLY A 50 0.20 10.51 -18.24
C GLY A 50 0.62 9.04 -18.19
N ASP A 51 1.54 8.62 -17.30
CA ASP A 51 1.84 7.20 -17.08
C ASP A 51 0.73 6.54 -16.24
N TRP A 52 -0.31 6.11 -16.95
CA TRP A 52 -1.53 5.50 -16.39
C TRP A 52 -1.68 4.01 -16.73
N LEU A 53 -0.64 3.40 -17.32
CA LEU A 53 -0.65 1.98 -17.64
C LEU A 53 -0.80 1.12 -16.38
N GLY A 54 -1.66 0.10 -16.46
CA GLY A 54 -1.91 -0.83 -15.37
C GLY A 54 -2.74 -0.23 -14.23
N ILE A 55 -3.32 0.96 -14.40
CA ILE A 55 -4.19 1.60 -13.41
C ILE A 55 -5.63 1.59 -13.94
N PRO A 56 -6.58 0.94 -13.24
CA PRO A 56 -7.96 0.84 -13.69
C PRO A 56 -8.75 2.14 -13.45
N MET A 57 -8.27 3.25 -13.98
CA MET A 57 -8.85 4.58 -13.76
C MET A 57 -10.30 4.68 -14.27
N SER A 58 -11.16 5.31 -13.46
CA SER A 58 -12.50 5.78 -13.89
C SER A 58 -12.40 7.05 -14.73
N ASP A 59 -13.52 7.49 -15.31
CA ASP A 59 -13.60 8.79 -16.01
C ASP A 59 -13.31 9.95 -15.06
N ALA A 60 -13.79 9.89 -13.81
CA ALA A 60 -13.50 10.90 -12.79
C ALA A 60 -11.99 10.95 -12.48
N SER A 61 -11.33 9.79 -12.43
CA SER A 61 -9.89 9.70 -12.18
C SER A 61 -9.10 10.26 -13.35
N ARG A 62 -9.51 9.96 -14.59
CA ARG A 62 -8.92 10.55 -15.80
C ARG A 62 -9.06 12.07 -15.80
N ALA A 63 -10.26 12.60 -15.56
CA ALA A 63 -10.49 14.05 -15.50
C ALA A 63 -9.62 14.73 -14.44
N ARG A 64 -9.48 14.11 -13.25
CA ARG A 64 -8.60 14.59 -12.17
C ARG A 64 -7.13 14.58 -12.60
N GLY A 65 -6.68 13.51 -13.26
CA GLY A 65 -5.32 13.37 -13.77
C GLY A 65 -4.99 14.34 -14.90
N GLU A 66 -5.95 14.63 -15.78
CA GLU A 66 -5.80 15.60 -16.88
C GLU A 66 -5.70 17.04 -16.36
N ALA A 67 -6.44 17.38 -15.30
CA ALA A 67 -6.38 18.70 -14.68
C ALA A 67 -5.13 18.90 -13.79
N TRP A 68 -4.34 17.85 -13.54
CA TRP A 68 -3.20 17.90 -12.64
C TRP A 68 -1.96 18.53 -13.28
N ALA A 69 -1.38 19.50 -12.58
CA ALA A 69 -0.10 20.11 -12.92
C ALA A 69 0.97 19.65 -11.92
N ALA A 70 2.13 19.19 -12.41
CA ALA A 70 3.23 18.74 -11.55
C ALA A 70 3.72 19.83 -10.58
N SER A 71 3.62 21.09 -11.00
CA SER A 71 3.98 22.26 -10.21
C SER A 71 3.10 22.47 -8.97
N VAL A 72 1.98 21.75 -8.81
CA VAL A 72 1.21 21.76 -7.55
C VAL A 72 2.07 21.32 -6.36
N GLN A 73 3.08 20.47 -6.57
CA GLN A 73 3.98 20.01 -5.52
C GLN A 73 4.92 21.10 -5.00
N THR A 74 5.09 22.18 -5.76
CA THR A 74 5.90 23.35 -5.36
C THR A 74 5.12 24.32 -4.44
N LEU A 75 3.83 24.09 -4.23
CA LEU A 75 3.03 24.88 -3.30
C LEU A 75 3.48 24.62 -1.86
N PRO A 76 3.69 25.68 -1.04
CA PRO A 76 4.06 25.56 0.37
C PRO A 76 3.18 24.57 1.16
N GLU A 77 1.87 24.56 0.89
CA GLU A 77 0.88 23.71 1.56
C GLU A 77 1.03 22.21 1.23
N TRP A 78 1.68 21.89 0.10
CA TRP A 78 1.88 20.52 -0.38
C TRP A 78 3.26 19.97 -0.02
N GLN A 79 4.25 20.84 0.17
CA GLN A 79 5.64 20.44 0.36
C GLN A 79 5.91 19.59 1.59
N CYS A 80 5.12 19.73 2.67
CA CYS A 80 5.27 18.94 3.91
C CYS A 80 4.06 18.09 4.25
N ARG A 81 3.15 17.90 3.29
CA ARG A 81 2.08 16.91 3.42
C ARG A 81 2.70 15.51 3.56
N PRO A 82 2.25 14.70 4.53
CA PRO A 82 2.68 13.31 4.66
C PRO A 82 2.29 12.50 3.43
N HIS A 83 3.14 11.53 3.08
CA HIS A 83 2.76 10.42 2.21
C HIS A 83 1.82 9.50 2.98
N GLY A 84 0.60 9.33 2.49
CA GLY A 84 -0.40 8.47 3.09
C GLY A 84 -0.22 7.00 2.74
N PHE A 85 -0.98 6.16 3.45
CA PHE A 85 -0.82 4.70 3.43
C PHE A 85 -0.92 4.09 2.01
N ALA A 86 -1.82 4.63 1.18
CA ALA A 86 -2.08 4.12 -0.16
C ALA A 86 -0.87 4.24 -1.12
N TYR A 87 0.03 5.20 -0.86
CA TYR A 87 1.22 5.45 -1.68
C TYR A 87 2.53 5.08 -0.98
N ILE A 88 2.67 5.37 0.31
CA ILE A 88 3.99 5.42 0.96
C ILE A 88 4.79 4.12 0.84
N ASN A 89 4.12 2.97 0.88
CA ASN A 89 4.76 1.66 0.73
C ASN A 89 5.44 1.45 -0.63
N ARG A 90 5.16 2.26 -1.65
CA ARG A 90 5.85 2.25 -2.95
C ARG A 90 6.93 3.31 -3.07
N GLY A 91 7.02 4.22 -2.10
CA GLY A 91 8.04 5.26 -2.05
C GLY A 91 9.45 4.68 -1.94
N PRO A 92 10.49 5.46 -2.28
CA PRO A 92 11.88 5.00 -2.26
C PRO A 92 12.48 4.91 -0.85
N SER A 93 11.68 5.16 0.18
CA SER A 93 12.13 5.34 1.56
C SER A 93 12.28 4.01 2.29
N GLN A 94 13.18 3.98 3.26
CA GLN A 94 13.31 2.86 4.19
C GLN A 94 12.05 2.70 5.06
N LEU A 95 11.68 1.46 5.35
CA LEU A 95 10.57 1.07 6.21
C LEU A 95 11.11 0.60 7.56
N ARG A 96 10.54 1.12 8.65
CA ARG A 96 10.68 0.57 10.00
C ARG A 96 9.35 -0.02 10.42
N ILE A 97 9.38 -1.25 10.92
CA ILE A 97 8.24 -1.88 11.59
C ILE A 97 8.61 -2.07 13.06
N SER A 98 7.85 -1.46 13.97
CA SER A 98 7.96 -1.69 15.41
C SER A 98 6.72 -2.39 15.96
N LYS A 99 6.85 -3.01 17.14
CA LYS A 99 5.77 -3.72 17.82
C LYS A 99 5.27 -2.90 19.00
N GLU A 100 3.95 -2.76 19.10
CA GLU A 100 3.29 -2.48 20.36
C GLU A 100 3.07 -3.81 21.08
N VAL A 101 3.50 -3.91 22.33
CA VAL A 101 3.43 -5.13 23.13
C VAL A 101 2.75 -4.83 24.46
N ASP A 102 1.70 -5.57 24.77
CA ASP A 102 1.05 -5.49 26.08
C ASP A 102 2.05 -5.85 27.19
N PRO A 103 2.26 -4.98 28.19
CA PRO A 103 3.31 -5.18 29.19
C PRO A 103 3.03 -6.35 30.14
N VAL A 104 1.78 -6.79 30.26
CA VAL A 104 1.34 -7.87 31.14
C VAL A 104 1.30 -9.20 30.38
N THR A 105 0.57 -9.28 29.28
CA THR A 105 0.36 -10.52 28.51
C THR A 105 1.52 -10.84 27.56
N ARG A 106 2.35 -9.84 27.23
CA ARG A 106 3.43 -9.91 26.24
C ARG A 106 2.95 -10.23 24.83
N GLN A 107 1.66 -10.08 24.56
CA GLN A 107 1.10 -10.20 23.22
C GLN A 107 1.41 -8.94 22.41
N ILE A 108 1.63 -9.12 21.10
CA ILE A 108 1.74 -8.00 20.17
C ILE A 108 0.32 -7.48 19.92
N THR A 109 0.05 -6.23 20.28
CA THR A 109 -1.26 -5.58 20.12
C THR A 109 -1.35 -4.77 18.84
N ALA A 110 -0.22 -4.31 18.31
CA ALA A 110 -0.14 -3.62 17.02
C ALA A 110 1.26 -3.72 16.39
N PHE A 111 1.31 -3.54 15.07
CA PHE A 111 2.53 -3.16 14.38
C PHE A 111 2.44 -1.68 13.97
N HIS A 112 3.56 -0.97 14.03
CA HIS A 112 3.68 0.41 13.56
C HIS A 112 4.64 0.44 12.38
N ALA A 113 4.13 0.82 11.20
CA ALA A 113 4.91 0.94 9.97
C ALA A 113 5.21 2.42 9.66
N GLU A 114 6.48 2.76 9.60
CA GLU A 114 6.97 4.13 9.43
C GLU A 114 7.98 4.21 8.28
N TRP A 115 7.88 5.27 7.49
CA TRP A 115 8.82 5.63 6.43
C TRP A 115 9.25 7.09 6.57
N LEU A 116 10.27 7.48 5.79
CA LEU A 116 10.58 8.88 5.57
C LEU A 116 9.33 9.64 5.05
N ARG A 117 8.97 10.75 5.71
CA ARG A 117 7.81 11.61 5.37
C ARG A 117 6.44 10.94 5.45
N SER A 118 6.30 9.82 6.15
CA SER A 118 5.00 9.24 6.47
C SER A 118 4.54 9.69 7.86
N VAL A 119 3.26 9.50 8.14
CA VAL A 119 2.78 9.39 9.52
C VAL A 119 3.03 7.97 10.03
N ASP A 120 2.88 7.76 11.34
CA ASP A 120 2.76 6.41 11.89
C ASP A 120 1.52 5.71 11.29
N ASN A 121 1.72 4.47 10.84
CA ASN A 121 0.66 3.60 10.35
C ASN A 121 0.53 2.43 11.32
N ALA A 122 -0.36 2.58 12.29
CA ALA A 122 -0.68 1.54 13.25
C ALA A 122 -1.61 0.49 12.62
N ILE A 123 -1.26 -0.79 12.80
CA ILE A 123 -2.05 -1.96 12.41
C ILE A 123 -2.42 -2.70 13.69
N TYR A 124 -3.67 -2.54 14.12
CA TYR A 124 -4.16 -3.12 15.37
C TYR A 124 -4.52 -4.60 15.21
N LEU A 125 -4.05 -5.43 16.14
CA LEU A 125 -4.25 -6.88 16.16
C LEU A 125 -5.22 -7.33 17.26
N ASP A 126 -5.78 -6.39 18.01
CA ASP A 126 -6.64 -6.64 19.17
C ASP A 126 -8.13 -6.84 18.81
N GLY A 127 -8.45 -6.92 17.52
CA GLY A 127 -9.80 -7.16 17.03
C GLY A 127 -10.78 -5.99 17.24
N ARG A 128 -10.27 -4.79 17.51
CA ARG A 128 -11.12 -3.58 17.63
C ARG A 128 -11.90 -3.33 16.32
N PRO A 129 -13.14 -2.84 16.40
CA PRO A 129 -13.91 -2.51 15.20
C PRO A 129 -13.30 -1.30 14.48
N HIS A 130 -13.52 -1.23 13.16
CA HIS A 130 -13.27 -0.01 12.42
C HIS A 130 -14.19 1.12 12.92
N PRO A 131 -13.73 2.38 12.91
CA PRO A 131 -14.58 3.52 13.24
C PRO A 131 -15.82 3.61 12.33
N PRO A 132 -16.89 4.30 12.77
CA PRO A 132 -18.03 4.57 11.91
C PRO A 132 -17.64 5.50 10.76
N GLU A 133 -18.37 5.44 9.64
CA GLU A 133 -18.06 6.15 8.39
C GLU A 133 -17.82 7.66 8.53
N TYR A 134 -18.50 8.32 9.48
CA TYR A 134 -18.35 9.77 9.74
C TYR A 134 -17.14 10.12 10.62
N ALA A 135 -16.34 9.14 11.05
CA ALA A 135 -15.13 9.39 11.82
C ALA A 135 -14.10 10.17 11.00
N ALA A 136 -13.14 10.80 11.67
CA ALA A 136 -12.14 11.62 11.00
C ALA A 136 -11.20 10.74 10.14
N HIS A 137 -10.98 11.16 8.89
CA HIS A 137 -10.00 10.52 8.01
C HIS A 137 -8.60 11.09 8.26
N THR A 138 -7.58 10.24 8.21
CA THR A 138 -6.17 10.60 8.44
C THR A 138 -5.29 10.19 7.26
N TRP A 139 -4.01 10.60 7.26
CA TRP A 139 -3.05 10.17 6.22
C TRP A 139 -2.69 8.68 6.35
N GLY A 140 -2.67 8.15 7.58
CA GLY A 140 -2.39 6.73 7.84
C GLY A 140 -3.63 5.84 7.86
N GLY A 141 -4.81 6.45 7.86
CA GLY A 141 -6.09 5.76 7.93
C GLY A 141 -6.31 5.09 9.28
N PHE A 142 -7.09 4.01 9.26
CA PHE A 142 -7.29 3.09 10.37
C PHE A 142 -7.14 1.66 9.86
N SER A 143 -6.22 0.91 10.46
CA SER A 143 -5.89 -0.45 10.01
C SER A 143 -6.10 -1.50 11.10
N THR A 144 -6.74 -2.61 10.75
CA THR A 144 -6.81 -3.82 11.58
C THR A 144 -6.18 -5.00 10.86
N GLY A 145 -5.49 -5.86 11.62
CA GLY A 145 -4.82 -7.04 11.10
C GLY A 145 -5.44 -8.33 11.60
N GLU A 146 -5.57 -9.30 10.69
CA GLU A 146 -5.99 -10.67 10.96
C GLU A 146 -4.98 -11.67 10.38
N TRP A 147 -4.72 -12.75 11.10
CA TRP A 147 -3.77 -13.77 10.67
C TRP A 147 -4.43 -14.78 9.72
N GLU A 148 -3.88 -14.91 8.51
CA GLU A 148 -4.19 -15.97 7.56
C GLU A 148 -2.96 -16.88 7.44
N GLY A 149 -2.87 -17.88 8.32
CA GLY A 149 -1.68 -18.71 8.44
C GLY A 149 -0.48 -17.92 8.96
N ASP A 150 0.57 -17.80 8.14
CA ASP A 150 1.79 -17.03 8.42
C ASP A 150 1.76 -15.62 7.81
N THR A 151 0.68 -15.28 7.11
CA THR A 151 0.47 -14.00 6.45
C THR A 151 -0.42 -13.11 7.31
N LEU A 152 -0.07 -11.83 7.41
CA LEU A 152 -0.93 -10.84 8.05
C LEU A 152 -1.77 -10.13 6.98
N LYS A 153 -3.08 -10.33 7.01
CA LYS A 153 -4.04 -9.59 6.20
C LYS A 153 -4.49 -8.37 6.97
N ILE A 154 -4.44 -7.22 6.33
CA ILE A 154 -4.68 -5.92 6.93
C ILE A 154 -5.77 -5.23 6.12
N THR A 155 -6.79 -4.73 6.80
CA THR A 155 -7.81 -3.89 6.19
C THR A 155 -7.61 -2.46 6.64
N THR A 156 -7.47 -1.53 5.69
CA THR A 156 -7.27 -0.10 5.97
C THR A 156 -8.41 0.71 5.35
N THR A 157 -9.01 1.59 6.17
CA THR A 157 -10.05 2.56 5.76
C THR A 157 -9.79 3.94 6.37
N HIS A 158 -10.73 4.88 6.25
CA HIS A 158 -10.64 6.25 6.82
C HIS A 158 -9.40 7.02 6.37
N LEU A 159 -8.98 6.81 5.12
CA LEU A 159 -7.86 7.52 4.52
C LEU A 159 -8.34 8.86 3.96
N LYS A 160 -7.53 9.91 4.10
CA LYS A 160 -7.75 11.18 3.39
C LYS A 160 -7.52 11.00 1.90
N GLU A 161 -8.25 11.74 1.07
CA GLU A 161 -7.99 11.84 -0.37
C GLU A 161 -6.50 12.20 -0.63
N GLU A 162 -5.79 11.34 -1.34
CA GLU A 162 -4.37 11.48 -1.70
C GLU A 162 -4.06 10.75 -3.01
N TYR A 163 -2.79 10.72 -3.41
CA TYR A 163 -2.37 10.11 -4.65
C TYR A 163 -2.09 8.64 -4.46
N LEU A 164 -2.52 7.81 -5.41
CA LEU A 164 -2.01 6.44 -5.58
C LEU A 164 -0.66 6.45 -6.30
N ARG A 165 -0.41 7.51 -7.09
CA ARG A 165 0.84 7.71 -7.83
C ARG A 165 1.06 9.22 -8.03
N ARG A 166 2.29 9.70 -7.80
CA ARG A 166 2.68 11.13 -7.85
C ARG A 166 2.72 11.75 -9.27
N ASN A 167 1.74 11.43 -10.10
CA ASN A 167 1.57 11.94 -11.47
C ASN A 167 0.12 12.33 -11.81
N GLY A 168 -0.67 12.66 -10.78
CA GLY A 168 -2.08 13.07 -10.92
C GLY A 168 -3.10 11.97 -10.69
N VAL A 169 -2.67 10.72 -10.48
CA VAL A 169 -3.58 9.61 -10.12
C VAL A 169 -3.89 9.68 -8.63
N GLN A 170 -5.12 10.07 -8.31
CA GLN A 170 -5.65 10.18 -6.95
C GLN A 170 -6.50 8.96 -6.55
N HIS A 171 -6.69 8.79 -5.25
CA HIS A 171 -7.77 8.01 -4.64
C HIS A 171 -8.68 8.93 -3.82
N SER A 172 -9.92 8.52 -3.62
CA SER A 172 -10.93 9.22 -2.83
C SER A 172 -10.74 8.92 -1.35
N ASP A 173 -11.52 9.60 -0.52
CA ASP A 173 -11.65 9.27 0.89
C ASP A 173 -12.48 8.00 1.15
N LEU A 174 -13.21 7.50 0.13
CA LEU A 174 -13.95 6.23 0.16
C LEU A 174 -13.09 4.99 -0.14
N ILE A 175 -11.77 5.17 -0.27
CA ILE A 175 -10.82 4.08 -0.53
C ILE A 175 -10.84 3.04 0.60
N THR A 176 -10.78 1.76 0.21
CA THR A 176 -10.50 0.64 1.11
C THR A 176 -9.31 -0.13 0.55
N ILE A 177 -8.38 -0.53 1.42
CA ILE A 177 -7.18 -1.26 1.01
C ILE A 177 -7.10 -2.56 1.81
N THR A 178 -7.02 -3.68 1.10
CA THR A 178 -6.62 -4.96 1.69
C THR A 178 -5.14 -5.15 1.42
N THR A 179 -4.35 -5.22 2.48
CA THR A 179 -2.89 -5.40 2.41
C THR A 179 -2.52 -6.77 2.95
N TYR A 180 -1.61 -7.49 2.30
CA TYR A 180 -1.02 -8.71 2.80
C TYR A 180 0.47 -8.49 3.07
N TRP A 181 0.89 -8.75 4.30
CA TRP A 181 2.31 -8.85 4.66
C TRP A 181 2.73 -10.31 4.67
N ILE A 182 3.62 -10.65 3.74
CA ILE A 182 4.10 -12.01 3.54
C ILE A 182 5.61 -11.99 3.70
N ARG A 183 6.14 -12.66 4.73
CA ARG A 183 7.58 -12.71 4.98
C ARG A 183 8.18 -14.06 4.59
N ARG A 184 9.27 -14.03 3.83
CA ARG A 184 10.07 -15.19 3.44
C ARG A 184 11.54 -14.92 3.78
N GLY A 185 11.96 -15.36 4.96
CA GLY A 185 13.32 -15.11 5.46
C GLY A 185 13.59 -13.62 5.68
N ASP A 186 14.49 -13.06 4.87
CA ASP A 186 14.88 -11.64 4.86
C ASP A 186 14.08 -10.80 3.86
N ILE A 187 13.08 -11.38 3.17
CA ILE A 187 12.20 -10.67 2.23
C ILE A 187 10.83 -10.47 2.85
N LEU A 188 10.32 -9.24 2.79
CA LEU A 188 8.95 -8.88 3.09
C LEU A 188 8.26 -8.45 1.80
N THR A 189 7.19 -9.14 1.41
CA THR A 189 6.28 -8.71 0.36
C THR A 189 5.11 -7.97 0.98
N TRP A 190 4.92 -6.75 0.52
CA TRP A 190 3.80 -5.87 0.82
C TRP A 190 2.85 -5.87 -0.38
N LEU A 191 1.76 -6.63 -0.31
CA LEU A 191 0.79 -6.72 -1.41
C LEU A 191 -0.46 -5.91 -1.07
N ASN A 192 -0.74 -4.87 -1.83
CA ASN A 192 -1.97 -4.08 -1.72
C ASN A 192 -2.98 -4.49 -2.78
N ILE A 193 -4.23 -4.58 -2.38
CA ILE A 193 -5.41 -4.62 -3.25
C ILE A 193 -6.25 -3.41 -2.88
N VAL A 194 -6.32 -2.44 -3.80
CA VAL A 194 -6.94 -1.14 -3.57
C VAL A 194 -8.31 -1.10 -4.24
N TYR A 195 -9.33 -0.74 -3.46
CA TYR A 195 -10.70 -0.55 -3.90
C TYR A 195 -11.08 0.93 -3.72
N ASP A 196 -11.58 1.56 -4.77
CA ASP A 196 -12.04 2.95 -4.71
C ASP A 196 -13.23 3.13 -5.66
N PRO A 197 -14.45 3.34 -5.15
CA PRO A 197 -15.64 3.42 -5.99
C PRO A 197 -15.71 4.70 -6.84
N VAL A 198 -14.90 5.71 -6.55
CA VAL A 198 -14.90 7.00 -7.26
C VAL A 198 -13.87 7.00 -8.38
N TYR A 199 -12.64 6.58 -8.07
CA TYR A 199 -11.52 6.73 -9.00
C TYR A 199 -11.04 5.44 -9.66
N LEU A 200 -11.49 4.27 -9.22
CA LEU A 200 -11.14 3.00 -9.83
C LEU A 200 -12.38 2.28 -10.38
N THR A 201 -12.22 1.64 -11.53
CA THR A 201 -13.25 0.81 -12.18
C THR A 201 -13.17 -0.65 -11.76
N GLU A 202 -11.98 -1.07 -11.31
CA GLU A 202 -11.65 -2.40 -10.84
C GLU A 202 -10.58 -2.29 -9.74
N PRO A 203 -10.36 -3.32 -8.91
CA PRO A 203 -9.33 -3.27 -7.88
C PRO A 203 -7.93 -3.10 -8.47
N LEU A 204 -7.15 -2.18 -7.90
CA LEU A 204 -5.74 -2.00 -8.27
C LEU A 204 -4.87 -2.88 -7.36
N VAL A 205 -4.23 -3.91 -7.95
CA VAL A 205 -3.32 -4.82 -7.24
C VAL A 205 -1.88 -4.40 -7.45
N ARG A 206 -1.13 -4.20 -6.37
CA ARG A 206 0.29 -3.82 -6.41
C ARG A 206 1.08 -4.46 -5.29
N SER A 207 2.19 -5.12 -5.62
CA SER A 207 3.18 -5.59 -4.64
C SER A 207 4.30 -4.57 -4.46
N GLN A 208 4.99 -4.59 -3.33
CA GLN A 208 6.32 -4.03 -3.13
C GLN A 208 7.13 -5.00 -2.27
N GLU A 209 8.35 -5.31 -2.67
CA GLU A 209 9.29 -6.05 -1.84
C GLU A 209 10.22 -5.15 -1.04
N TYR A 210 10.55 -5.62 0.15
CA TYR A 210 11.57 -5.07 1.03
C TYR A 210 12.53 -6.18 1.47
N ARG A 211 13.79 -5.80 1.75
CA ARG A 211 14.80 -6.68 2.34
C ARG A 211 15.16 -6.21 3.74
N LEU A 212 15.28 -7.14 4.70
CA LEU A 212 15.69 -6.87 6.07
C LEU A 212 17.15 -6.38 6.13
N ILE A 213 17.40 -5.26 6.79
CA ILE A 213 18.72 -4.65 6.97
C ILE A 213 18.97 -4.42 8.47
N LEU A 214 19.81 -5.26 9.08
CA LEU A 214 20.03 -5.25 10.54
C LEU A 214 20.74 -3.98 11.06
N ASN A 215 21.46 -3.27 10.20
CA ASN A 215 22.22 -2.06 10.53
C ASN A 215 21.63 -0.77 9.94
N GLN A 216 20.42 -0.84 9.38
CA GLN A 216 19.74 0.35 8.84
C GLN A 216 19.31 1.27 9.99
N GLN A 217 19.42 2.56 9.74
CA GLN A 217 18.92 3.62 10.61
C GLN A 217 18.17 4.61 9.74
N ILE A 218 16.89 4.85 10.05
CA ILE A 218 16.10 5.86 9.36
C ILE A 218 16.42 7.23 10.00
N PRO A 219 17.04 8.16 9.26
CA PRO A 219 17.35 9.48 9.80
C PRO A 219 16.07 10.30 10.00
N PRO A 220 16.08 11.28 10.92
CA PRO A 220 14.99 12.22 11.01
C PRO A 220 14.85 13.01 9.70
N TYR A 221 13.61 13.30 9.31
CA TYR A 221 13.31 14.16 8.16
C TYR A 221 12.53 15.39 8.63
N PRO A 222 13.21 16.44 9.12
CA PRO A 222 12.54 17.71 9.39
C PRO A 222 12.12 18.32 8.04
N CYS A 223 10.85 18.20 7.70
CA CYS A 223 10.34 18.83 6.50
C CYS A 223 10.25 20.35 6.72
N ASN A 224 10.95 21.11 5.87
CA ASN A 224 10.89 22.56 5.85
C ASN A 224 10.12 22.99 4.61
N VAL A 225 9.24 23.97 4.79
CA VAL A 225 8.51 24.61 3.69
C VAL A 225 9.36 25.76 3.17
N VAL A 226 9.58 25.80 1.86
CA VAL A 226 10.34 26.84 1.16
C VAL A 226 9.60 27.28 -0.09
N GLU A 227 9.76 28.52 -0.49
CA GLU A 227 9.21 28.98 -1.77
C GLU A 227 10.09 28.49 -2.91
N GLU A 228 9.64 27.45 -3.63
CA GLU A 228 10.36 26.88 -4.78
C GLU A 228 10.10 27.67 -6.07
N VAL A 229 8.91 28.23 -6.21
CA VAL A 229 8.48 28.99 -7.39
C VAL A 229 7.60 30.15 -6.91
N ASP A 230 8.05 31.37 -7.17
CA ASP A 230 7.31 32.60 -6.90
C ASP A 230 6.02 32.63 -7.75
N ARG A 231 4.88 32.85 -7.09
CA ARG A 231 3.56 32.93 -7.72
C ARG A 231 2.70 34.02 -7.09
N PRO A 232 1.82 34.65 -7.88
CA PRO A 232 0.78 35.52 -7.33
C PRO A 232 -0.10 34.76 -6.33
N LYS A 233 -0.47 35.45 -5.23
CA LYS A 233 -1.34 34.90 -4.20
C LYS A 233 -2.66 34.39 -4.79
N GLY A 234 -3.06 33.19 -4.39
CA GLY A 234 -4.32 32.56 -4.82
C GLY A 234 -4.22 31.74 -6.11
N VAL A 235 -3.04 31.71 -6.75
CA VAL A 235 -2.80 30.85 -7.91
C VAL A 235 -2.50 29.42 -7.45
N VAL A 236 -3.42 28.50 -7.74
CA VAL A 236 -3.23 27.06 -7.56
C VAL A 236 -2.93 26.45 -8.94
N PRO A 237 -1.77 25.81 -9.17
CA PRO A 237 -1.45 25.20 -10.45
C PRO A 237 -2.48 24.12 -10.83
N HIS A 238 -3.01 24.24 -12.04
CA HIS A 238 -3.96 23.31 -12.65
C HIS A 238 -3.90 23.45 -14.17
N GLU A 239 -4.43 22.45 -14.85
CA GLU A 239 -4.68 22.48 -16.29
C GLU A 239 -6.19 22.50 -16.54
N LEU A 240 -6.62 23.20 -17.60
CA LEU A 240 -8.02 23.19 -18.01
C LEU A 240 -8.31 21.91 -18.81
N PRO A 241 -9.58 21.45 -18.86
CA PRO A 241 -9.96 20.30 -19.67
C PRO A 241 -9.48 20.44 -21.12
N GLY A 242 -8.69 19.47 -21.59
CA GLY A 242 -8.13 19.44 -22.94
C GLY A 242 -6.91 20.33 -23.19
N THR A 243 -6.38 21.06 -22.20
CA THR A 243 -5.19 21.92 -22.39
C THR A 243 -3.88 21.29 -21.94
N ASN A 244 -3.94 20.25 -21.11
CA ASN A 244 -2.74 19.58 -20.61
C ASN A 244 -2.03 18.85 -21.75
N THR A 245 -0.86 19.35 -22.15
CA THR A 245 -0.06 18.75 -23.23
C THR A 245 0.89 17.64 -22.72
N PHE A 246 1.20 17.64 -21.42
CA PHE A 246 2.17 16.73 -20.79
C PHE A 246 1.66 15.29 -20.67
N ILE A 247 0.34 15.09 -20.61
CA ILE A 247 -0.28 13.75 -20.53
C ILE A 247 0.00 12.86 -21.76
N THR A 248 0.47 13.44 -22.87
CA THR A 248 0.87 12.70 -24.09
C THR A 248 2.35 12.32 -24.08
N GLU A 249 3.16 12.95 -23.23
CA GLU A 249 4.63 12.81 -23.24
C GLU A 249 5.05 11.37 -22.98
N PHE A 250 4.43 10.72 -21.98
CA PHE A 250 4.72 9.32 -21.67
C PHE A 250 4.43 8.39 -22.84
N ALA A 251 3.22 8.49 -23.42
CA ALA A 251 2.79 7.68 -24.57
C ALA A 251 3.77 7.82 -25.75
N ASN A 252 4.13 9.07 -26.08
CA ASN A 252 5.09 9.38 -27.13
C ASN A 252 6.49 8.83 -26.82
N LYS A 253 6.94 8.93 -25.57
CA LYS A 253 8.25 8.45 -25.13
C LYS A 253 8.40 6.94 -25.23
N VAL A 254 7.37 6.18 -24.85
CA VAL A 254 7.39 4.70 -24.92
C VAL A 254 6.90 4.14 -26.25
N GLY A 255 6.39 4.99 -27.15
CA GLY A 255 5.86 4.58 -28.46
C GLY A 255 4.56 3.78 -28.35
N VAL A 256 3.74 4.04 -27.34
CA VAL A 256 2.46 3.38 -27.09
C VAL A 256 1.32 4.34 -27.48
N PRO A 257 0.29 3.91 -28.22
CA PRO A 257 -0.86 4.75 -28.54
C PRO A 257 -1.54 5.33 -27.28
N GLU A 258 -1.98 6.60 -27.34
CA GLU A 258 -2.60 7.26 -26.19
C GLU A 258 -3.89 6.57 -25.73
N ASP A 259 -4.69 6.07 -26.67
CA ASP A 259 -5.91 5.33 -26.38
C ASP A 259 -5.63 4.02 -25.63
N VAL A 260 -4.42 3.45 -25.77
CA VAL A 260 -3.95 2.32 -24.98
C VAL A 260 -3.57 2.77 -23.57
N VAL A 261 -2.75 3.83 -23.43
CA VAL A 261 -2.33 4.33 -22.11
C VAL A 261 -3.54 4.73 -21.23
N ARG A 262 -4.59 5.26 -21.87
CA ARG A 262 -5.79 5.76 -21.20
C ARG A 262 -6.91 4.73 -21.06
N ALA A 263 -6.70 3.48 -21.47
CA ALA A 263 -7.75 2.48 -21.54
C ALA A 263 -8.27 1.99 -20.16
N GLY A 264 -7.77 2.54 -19.05
CA GLY A 264 -8.20 2.20 -17.69
C GLY A 264 -7.96 0.72 -17.41
N ALA A 265 -8.99 0.01 -16.94
CA ALA A 265 -8.88 -1.39 -16.56
C ALA A 265 -8.40 -2.30 -17.71
N ALA A 266 -8.76 -1.98 -18.95
CA ALA A 266 -8.31 -2.74 -20.11
C ALA A 266 -6.78 -2.85 -20.19
N THR A 267 -6.03 -1.88 -19.64
CA THR A 267 -4.55 -1.92 -19.61
C THR A 267 -3.97 -3.04 -18.75
N MET A 268 -4.75 -3.60 -17.82
CA MET A 268 -4.32 -4.68 -16.93
C MET A 268 -4.42 -6.06 -17.59
N TYR A 269 -5.15 -6.16 -18.71
CA TYR A 269 -5.50 -7.42 -19.35
C TYR A 269 -4.68 -7.67 -20.62
N PRO A 270 -4.31 -8.93 -20.93
CA PRO A 270 -3.45 -9.26 -22.08
C PRO A 270 -4.05 -8.85 -23.44
N GLU A 271 -5.37 -8.72 -23.55
CA GLU A 271 -6.12 -8.34 -24.75
C GLU A 271 -5.72 -6.96 -25.27
N ILE A 272 -5.27 -6.04 -24.39
CA ILE A 272 -4.82 -4.70 -24.78
C ILE A 272 -3.66 -4.73 -25.77
N ARG A 273 -2.87 -5.82 -25.78
CA ARG A 273 -1.75 -6.01 -26.72
C ARG A 273 -2.19 -5.98 -28.18
N SER A 274 -3.45 -6.32 -28.47
CA SER A 274 -4.01 -6.22 -29.82
C SER A 274 -4.02 -4.78 -30.35
N LYS A 275 -4.16 -3.79 -29.46
CA LYS A 275 -4.15 -2.35 -29.78
C LYS A 275 -2.75 -1.75 -29.89
N LEU A 276 -1.70 -2.48 -29.49
CA LEU A 276 -0.30 -2.04 -29.63
C LEU A 276 0.23 -2.19 -31.06
N ARG A 277 -0.50 -2.85 -31.97
CA ARG A 277 -0.05 -3.06 -33.35
C ARG A 277 -0.01 -1.75 -34.11
N LYS A 278 1.18 -1.36 -34.57
CA LYS A 278 1.39 -0.29 -35.54
C LYS A 278 0.55 -0.54 -36.81
N PRO A 279 0.11 0.51 -37.53
CA PRO A 279 -0.37 0.33 -38.90
C PRO A 279 0.71 -0.40 -39.70
N SER A 280 0.30 -1.33 -40.58
CA SER A 280 1.21 -1.94 -41.54
C SER A 280 1.98 -0.85 -42.28
N LYS A 281 3.30 -1.02 -42.40
CA LYS A 281 4.13 -0.24 -43.33
C LYS A 281 3.55 -0.29 -44.74
#